data_AF-A0A9D7HQM4-F1
#
_entry.id   AF-A0A9D7HQM4-F1
#
_cell.length_a   1.000
_cell.length_b   1.000
_cell.length_c   1.000
_cell.angle_alpha   90.00
_cell.angle_beta   90.00
_cell.angle_gamma   90.00
#
_symmetry.space_group_name_H-M   'P 1'
#
loop_
_entity.id
_entity.type
_entity.pdbx_description
1 polymer ?
#
loop_
_entity_poly.entity_id
_entity_poly.type
_entity_poly.pdbx_seq_one_letter_code
_entity_poly.pdbx_strand_id
1 'polypeptide(L)'
;MSRLSLLAFCLTPALAWSQLVVNTTQTPSQLVQNVLLGGGVTASNITFNGQPGNMVNEQAGDFDSNLANVGISGGVILATGNVMNAVGPNNSGSSSMGGGNFGFSDPDLALLSGQVINDAAILEFDFLVTGDSLKFNFVFASEEYLEFVNSINDAFGFFLSGPGINGPFSLNAENIALIPGTTDPVTINTVNDVVNPAFYVDNGDGATAPFNSNNLVSGVLLNDSTMLEGCGLVDFTFYRVGDTTNTDTVNLNIIGTATQGVDFTPAFPSQLIYYPGDTSITFLLNVPMDADGLEFFTIQVQQMIQCAGQQVQTEFNFYIDSPPPLAVQVSNVQSDCNLTEVLAPIVAGGSGNYIFDWNTGETTPTISVSPGLTTTYTVTVSDTCGVAPVTVDIEVDVPVYAPIVLTLTPDTAIPCLGDADLSVLNVAGGDGTFSYEWTSGGSVVGNTATVNVPAGAPTWYMATVTDGCGSIGQDSLLTTTAPLPAIEIVTSGDPT
;
A
#
# COMPACT_ATOMS: atom_id res chain seq x y z
N MET A 1 -28.05 -41.45 22.84
CA MET A 1 -27.69 -41.50 21.40
C MET A 1 -27.37 -40.07 20.97
N SER A 2 -26.10 -39.69 20.98
CA SER A 2 -25.66 -38.39 20.45
C SER A 2 -25.43 -38.56 18.95
N ARG A 3 -26.10 -37.76 18.12
CA ARG A 3 -25.94 -37.74 16.66
C ARG A 3 -24.92 -36.67 16.31
N LEU A 4 -23.83 -37.08 15.67
CA LEU A 4 -22.82 -36.20 15.09
C LEU A 4 -23.33 -35.74 13.71
N SER A 5 -23.68 -34.46 13.58
CA SER A 5 -23.99 -33.85 12.29
C SER A 5 -22.70 -33.29 11.68
N LEU A 6 -22.26 -33.88 10.57
CA LEU A 6 -21.15 -33.38 9.78
C LEU A 6 -21.68 -32.28 8.84
N LEU A 7 -21.36 -31.02 9.10
CA LEU A 7 -21.61 -29.93 8.16
C LEU A 7 -20.48 -29.93 7.12
N ALA A 8 -20.77 -30.36 5.90
CA ALA A 8 -19.87 -30.19 4.78
C ALA A 8 -19.91 -28.72 4.33
N PHE A 9 -18.84 -27.97 4.59
CA PHE A 9 -18.65 -26.65 3.99
C PHE A 9 -18.29 -26.85 2.51
N CYS A 10 -19.21 -26.48 1.63
CA CYS A 10 -18.95 -26.40 0.19
C CYS A 10 -18.07 -25.16 -0.03
N LEU A 11 -16.77 -25.34 -0.21
CA LEU A 11 -15.86 -24.30 -0.69
C LEU A 11 -16.24 -23.98 -2.14
N THR A 12 -17.08 -22.96 -2.32
CA THR A 12 -17.24 -22.31 -3.62
C THR A 12 -15.92 -21.62 -3.97
N PRO A 13 -15.35 -21.80 -5.17
CA PRO A 13 -14.22 -21.01 -5.59
C PRO A 13 -14.65 -19.54 -5.60
N ALA A 14 -14.08 -18.74 -4.69
CA ALA A 14 -14.16 -17.29 -4.79
C ALA A 14 -13.30 -16.89 -5.99
N LEU A 15 -13.92 -16.29 -7.01
CA LEU A 15 -13.19 -15.60 -8.06
C LEU A 15 -12.53 -14.39 -7.39
N ALA A 16 -11.21 -14.39 -7.29
CA ALA A 16 -10.44 -13.22 -6.89
C ALA A 16 -10.20 -12.37 -8.14
N TRP A 17 -10.60 -11.11 -8.10
CA TRP A 17 -10.30 -10.14 -9.14
C TRP A 17 -9.11 -9.29 -8.70
N SER A 18 -8.21 -9.02 -9.64
CA SER A 18 -7.12 -8.07 -9.42
C SER A 18 -7.73 -6.66 -9.42
N GLN A 19 -7.35 -5.82 -8.47
CA GLN A 19 -7.97 -4.51 -8.27
C GLN A 19 -6.91 -3.45 -7.99
N LEU A 20 -7.23 -2.20 -8.34
CA LEU A 20 -6.44 -1.06 -7.92
C LEU A 20 -6.54 -0.97 -6.40
N VAL A 21 -5.40 -0.81 -5.72
CA VAL A 21 -5.41 -0.55 -4.28
C VAL A 21 -5.38 0.97 -4.12
N VAL A 22 -6.36 1.54 -3.43
CA VAL A 22 -6.45 2.99 -3.16
C VAL A 22 -6.44 3.20 -1.64
N ASN A 23 -5.64 4.16 -1.19
CA ASN A 23 -5.51 4.54 0.20
C ASN A 23 -5.85 6.03 0.37
N THR A 24 -6.82 6.30 1.25
CA THR A 24 -7.34 7.65 1.54
C THR A 24 -6.94 8.14 2.93
N THR A 25 -5.95 7.52 3.58
CA THR A 25 -5.54 7.90 4.95
C THR A 25 -4.62 9.12 4.99
N GLN A 26 -3.98 9.47 3.87
CA GLN A 26 -3.05 10.59 3.77
C GLN A 26 -3.77 11.92 3.48
N THR A 27 -3.29 13.02 4.04
CA THR A 27 -3.73 14.37 3.65
C THR A 27 -3.12 14.76 2.29
N PRO A 28 -3.70 15.71 1.54
CA PRO A 28 -3.10 16.23 0.30
C PRO A 28 -1.64 16.71 0.49
N SER A 29 -1.31 17.29 1.64
CA SER A 29 0.07 17.66 1.98
C SER A 29 1.00 16.45 2.08
N GLN A 30 0.53 15.36 2.69
CA GLN A 30 1.28 14.11 2.78
C GLN A 30 1.39 13.42 1.42
N LEU A 31 0.33 13.43 0.60
CA LEU A 31 0.36 12.91 -0.76
C LEU A 31 1.40 13.62 -1.62
N VAL A 32 1.47 14.95 -1.57
CA VAL A 32 2.53 15.69 -2.26
C VAL A 32 3.90 15.25 -1.73
N GLN A 33 4.13 15.33 -0.42
CA GLN A 33 5.45 15.14 0.18
C GLN A 33 5.98 13.71 0.11
N ASN A 34 5.12 12.72 0.29
CA ASN A 34 5.51 11.31 0.47
C ASN A 34 5.33 10.47 -0.79
N VAL A 35 4.49 10.91 -1.73
CA VAL A 35 4.07 10.11 -2.88
C VAL A 35 4.42 10.79 -4.20
N LEU A 36 4.14 12.09 -4.34
CA LEU A 36 4.30 12.80 -5.61
C LEU A 36 5.73 13.32 -5.86
N LEU A 37 6.40 13.81 -4.82
CA LEU A 37 7.71 14.46 -4.99
C LEU A 37 8.83 13.45 -5.25
N GLY A 38 9.58 13.70 -6.32
CA GLY A 38 10.87 13.05 -6.59
C GLY A 38 12.05 13.79 -5.93
N GLY A 39 13.24 13.19 -6.05
CA GLY A 39 14.49 13.80 -5.57
C GLY A 39 14.74 15.19 -6.16
N GLY A 40 15.24 16.12 -5.33
CA GLY A 40 15.60 17.47 -5.78
C GLY A 40 14.42 18.44 -5.94
N VAL A 41 13.22 18.06 -5.51
CA VAL A 41 12.03 18.92 -5.47
C VAL A 41 11.60 19.15 -4.02
N THR A 42 11.31 20.40 -3.66
CA THR A 42 10.68 20.73 -2.37
C THR A 42 9.39 21.48 -2.62
N ALA A 43 8.29 21.05 -2.02
CA ALA A 43 7.00 21.72 -2.13
C ALA A 43 6.65 22.56 -0.89
N SER A 44 5.83 23.59 -1.08
CA SER A 44 5.26 24.44 -0.03
C SER A 44 3.89 24.95 -0.45
N ASN A 45 3.16 25.61 0.46
CA ASN A 45 1.84 26.19 0.18
C ASN A 45 0.83 25.18 -0.44
N ILE A 46 0.86 23.93 0.03
CA ILE A 46 0.01 22.87 -0.50
C ILE A 46 -1.44 23.12 -0.11
N THR A 47 -2.30 23.28 -1.11
CA THR A 47 -3.75 23.44 -0.97
C THR A 47 -4.48 22.33 -1.72
N PHE A 48 -5.70 22.06 -1.27
CA PHE A 48 -6.63 21.19 -1.97
C PHE A 48 -8.00 21.86 -2.04
N ASN A 49 -8.54 22.05 -3.24
CA ASN A 49 -9.76 22.80 -3.52
C ASN A 49 -9.78 24.19 -2.85
N GLY A 50 -8.64 24.89 -2.90
CA GLY A 50 -8.46 26.22 -2.30
C GLY A 50 -8.42 26.27 -0.77
N GLN A 51 -8.42 25.11 -0.08
CA GLN A 51 -8.23 25.01 1.37
C GLN A 51 -6.83 24.46 1.70
N PRO A 52 -6.27 24.71 2.90
CA PRO A 52 -5.01 24.09 3.31
C PRO A 52 -5.07 22.56 3.19
N GLY A 53 -4.06 21.94 2.56
CA GLY A 53 -4.01 20.50 2.30
C GLY A 53 -3.71 19.63 3.52
N ASN A 54 -4.05 20.08 4.73
CA ASN A 54 -3.67 19.44 6.00
C ASN A 54 -4.78 18.55 6.59
N MET A 55 -5.88 18.37 5.88
CA MET A 55 -6.95 17.43 6.22
C MET A 55 -7.11 16.40 5.12
N VAL A 56 -7.42 15.17 5.49
CA VAL A 56 -7.79 14.11 4.55
C VAL A 56 -9.02 14.54 3.76
N ASN A 57 -9.01 14.28 2.45
CA ASN A 57 -10.11 14.55 1.54
C ASN A 57 -10.39 13.32 0.69
N GLU A 58 -11.65 12.95 0.54
CA GLU A 58 -12.06 11.76 -0.22
C GLU A 58 -11.81 11.84 -1.73
N GLN A 59 -11.59 13.04 -2.27
CA GLN A 59 -11.22 13.28 -3.67
C GLN A 59 -9.72 13.06 -3.94
N ALA A 60 -8.93 12.74 -2.92
CA ALA A 60 -7.49 12.52 -3.05
C ALA A 60 -7.03 11.27 -2.28
N GLY A 61 -6.11 10.53 -2.87
CA GLY A 61 -5.47 9.40 -2.22
C GLY A 61 -4.15 9.03 -2.89
N ASP A 62 -3.52 7.97 -2.39
CA ASP A 62 -2.47 7.25 -3.10
C ASP A 62 -3.01 5.93 -3.66
N PHE A 63 -2.38 5.44 -4.72
CA PHE A 63 -2.75 4.16 -5.32
C PHE A 63 -1.53 3.28 -5.60
N ASP A 64 -1.78 1.97 -5.63
CA ASP A 64 -0.89 0.91 -6.11
C ASP A 64 -1.64 0.10 -7.17
N SER A 65 -1.04 0.02 -8.37
CA SER A 65 -1.59 -0.67 -9.53
C SER A 65 -0.89 -1.99 -9.85
N ASN A 66 -0.13 -2.60 -8.95
CA ASN A 66 0.57 -3.87 -9.18
C ASN A 66 -0.37 -5.01 -9.62
N LEU A 67 -1.66 -4.89 -9.31
CA LEU A 67 -2.73 -5.80 -9.67
C LEU A 67 -3.77 -5.16 -10.63
N ALA A 68 -3.46 -4.03 -11.29
CA ALA A 68 -4.35 -3.30 -12.18
C ALA A 68 -3.64 -2.78 -13.44
N ASN A 69 -4.38 -2.45 -14.51
CA ASN A 69 -3.79 -2.08 -15.81
C ASN A 69 -3.60 -0.56 -16.02
N VAL A 70 -3.39 0.22 -14.96
CA VAL A 70 -3.38 1.70 -15.05
C VAL A 70 -2.24 2.23 -15.92
N GLY A 71 -1.13 1.50 -16.05
CA GLY A 71 0.04 1.92 -16.85
C GLY A 71 1.08 2.74 -16.07
N ILE A 72 0.82 3.01 -14.79
CA ILE A 72 1.75 3.58 -13.81
C ILE A 72 1.61 2.79 -12.50
N SER A 73 2.72 2.32 -11.92
CA SER A 73 2.71 1.35 -10.80
C SER A 73 2.12 1.91 -9.49
N GLY A 74 2.13 3.22 -9.32
CA GLY A 74 1.57 3.90 -8.17
C GLY A 74 1.75 5.41 -8.26
N GLY A 75 1.10 6.14 -7.36
CA GLY A 75 1.17 7.60 -7.33
C GLY A 75 0.01 8.23 -6.58
N VAL A 76 -0.18 9.53 -6.79
CA VAL A 76 -1.35 10.26 -6.30
C VAL A 76 -2.52 10.05 -7.27
N ILE A 77 -3.70 9.73 -6.73
CA ILE A 77 -4.96 9.70 -7.46
C ILE A 77 -5.83 10.87 -7.01
N LEU A 78 -6.40 11.58 -7.98
CA LEU A 78 -7.41 12.61 -7.78
C LEU A 78 -8.67 12.19 -8.53
N ALA A 79 -9.84 12.44 -7.94
CA ALA A 79 -11.13 12.22 -8.57
C ALA A 79 -12.08 13.39 -8.28
N THR A 80 -12.94 13.74 -9.24
CA THR A 80 -14.00 14.74 -9.03
C THR A 80 -14.98 14.32 -7.94
N GLY A 81 -15.19 13.01 -7.77
CA GLY A 81 -15.85 12.39 -6.62
C GLY A 81 -14.90 11.63 -5.69
N ASN A 82 -15.39 10.62 -4.98
CA ASN A 82 -14.57 9.80 -4.07
C ASN A 82 -13.63 8.85 -4.85
N VAL A 83 -12.32 8.91 -4.56
CA VAL A 83 -11.28 8.10 -5.26
C VAL A 83 -11.44 6.59 -5.07
N MET A 84 -12.15 6.14 -4.04
CA MET A 84 -12.43 4.71 -3.84
C MET A 84 -13.31 4.12 -4.94
N ASN A 85 -14.00 4.95 -5.73
CA ASN A 85 -14.74 4.48 -6.90
C ASN A 85 -13.80 3.88 -7.97
N ALA A 86 -12.52 4.25 -7.99
CA ALA A 86 -11.54 3.76 -8.96
C ALA A 86 -11.09 2.29 -8.71
N VAL A 87 -11.32 1.74 -7.51
CA VAL A 87 -10.83 0.42 -7.08
C VAL A 87 -11.33 -0.72 -7.98
N GLY A 88 -12.53 -0.61 -8.54
CA GLY A 88 -13.16 -1.66 -9.32
C GLY A 88 -14.48 -2.18 -8.72
N PRO A 89 -15.25 -2.99 -9.47
CA PRO A 89 -14.89 -3.60 -10.74
C PRO A 89 -15.06 -2.70 -11.98
N ASN A 90 -15.38 -1.41 -11.82
CA ASN A 90 -15.45 -0.39 -12.89
C ASN A 90 -16.27 -0.85 -14.12
N ASN A 91 -17.34 -1.60 -13.87
CA ASN A 91 -18.21 -2.21 -14.87
C ASN A 91 -19.61 -1.57 -14.89
N SER A 92 -19.70 -0.33 -14.41
CA SER A 92 -20.90 0.51 -14.44
C SER A 92 -20.50 1.89 -14.95
N GLY A 93 -21.03 2.32 -16.08
CA GLY A 93 -20.97 3.70 -16.53
C GLY A 93 -21.66 4.63 -15.54
N SER A 94 -21.31 5.92 -15.57
CA SER A 94 -21.86 6.93 -14.65
C SER A 94 -21.77 6.53 -13.17
N SER A 95 -20.72 5.78 -12.80
CA SER A 95 -20.55 5.31 -11.42
C SER A 95 -20.12 6.45 -10.52
N SER A 96 -20.74 6.56 -9.35
CA SER A 96 -20.37 7.54 -8.35
C SER A 96 -20.62 6.94 -6.97
N MET A 97 -19.64 7.06 -6.07
CA MET A 97 -19.83 6.77 -4.65
C MET A 97 -20.31 8.02 -3.88
N GLY A 98 -20.70 9.06 -4.60
CA GLY A 98 -20.85 10.40 -4.05
C GLY A 98 -19.51 10.97 -3.59
N GLY A 99 -19.59 12.06 -2.85
CA GLY A 99 -18.43 12.81 -2.43
C GLY A 99 -17.97 13.85 -3.44
N GLY A 100 -16.99 14.63 -3.05
CA GLY A 100 -16.51 15.78 -3.82
C GLY A 100 -17.39 17.03 -3.72
N ASN A 101 -17.06 18.03 -4.51
CA ASN A 101 -17.54 19.40 -4.36
C ASN A 101 -18.54 19.79 -5.45
N PHE A 102 -19.68 19.10 -5.51
CA PHE A 102 -20.71 19.41 -6.51
C PHE A 102 -21.10 20.91 -6.52
N GLY A 103 -21.09 21.50 -7.72
CA GLY A 103 -21.26 22.93 -7.96
C GLY A 103 -19.97 23.75 -7.84
N PHE A 104 -18.82 23.11 -7.63
CA PHE A 104 -17.51 23.75 -7.59
C PHE A 104 -16.84 23.65 -8.95
N SER A 105 -16.42 24.78 -9.47
CA SER A 105 -15.88 24.92 -10.81
C SER A 105 -14.54 25.63 -10.75
N ASP A 106 -13.68 25.31 -11.71
CA ASP A 106 -12.39 25.95 -11.91
C ASP A 106 -12.37 26.70 -13.26
N PRO A 107 -12.00 28.00 -13.29
CA PRO A 107 -11.98 28.78 -14.52
C PRO A 107 -11.05 28.23 -15.59
N ASP A 108 -9.91 27.65 -15.22
CA ASP A 108 -8.91 27.19 -16.18
C ASP A 108 -9.31 25.84 -16.78
N LEU A 109 -9.82 24.92 -15.95
CA LEU A 109 -10.42 23.67 -16.45
C LEU A 109 -11.67 23.93 -17.30
N ALA A 110 -12.49 24.94 -16.98
CA ALA A 110 -13.64 25.34 -17.81
C ALA A 110 -13.20 25.83 -19.20
N LEU A 111 -12.04 26.50 -19.31
CA LEU A 111 -11.45 26.88 -20.59
C LEU A 111 -11.02 25.66 -21.40
N LEU A 112 -10.45 24.63 -20.76
CA LEU A 112 -10.05 23.38 -21.43
C LEU A 112 -11.27 22.58 -21.90
N SER A 113 -12.27 22.46 -21.04
CA SER A 113 -13.53 21.74 -21.33
C SER A 113 -14.37 22.44 -22.40
N GLY A 114 -14.29 23.77 -22.50
CA GLY A 114 -15.16 24.59 -23.36
C GLY A 114 -16.59 24.69 -22.81
N GLN A 115 -16.83 24.22 -21.59
CA GLN A 115 -18.10 24.20 -20.89
C GLN A 115 -17.91 24.52 -19.40
N VAL A 116 -19.00 24.72 -18.67
CA VAL A 116 -18.94 24.85 -17.20
C VAL A 116 -18.76 23.47 -16.59
N ILE A 117 -17.69 23.27 -15.83
CA ILE A 117 -17.47 22.02 -15.07
C ILE A 117 -18.27 22.06 -13.75
N ASN A 118 -18.83 20.91 -13.36
CA ASN A 118 -19.76 20.81 -12.24
C ASN A 118 -19.08 20.44 -10.92
N ASP A 119 -17.92 19.82 -10.98
CA ASP A 119 -17.10 19.37 -9.86
C ASP A 119 -15.63 19.35 -10.29
N ALA A 120 -14.72 19.48 -9.33
CA ALA A 120 -13.29 19.49 -9.60
C ALA A 120 -12.49 19.00 -8.37
N ALA A 121 -11.38 18.34 -8.63
CA ALA A 121 -10.34 18.10 -7.63
C ALA A 121 -9.10 18.89 -8.02
N ILE A 122 -8.73 19.87 -7.18
CA ILE A 122 -7.63 20.80 -7.47
C ILE A 122 -6.58 20.65 -6.38
N LEU A 123 -5.41 20.12 -6.76
CA LEU A 123 -4.22 20.08 -5.92
C LEU A 123 -3.24 21.16 -6.40
N GLU A 124 -2.92 22.12 -5.54
CA GLU A 124 -1.99 23.21 -5.87
C GLU A 124 -0.86 23.27 -4.84
N PHE A 125 0.34 23.59 -5.30
CA PHE A 125 1.48 23.82 -4.41
C PHE A 125 2.58 24.59 -5.15
N ASP A 126 3.35 25.36 -4.39
CA ASP A 126 4.59 25.96 -4.87
C ASP A 126 5.72 24.95 -4.75
N PHE A 127 6.67 24.97 -5.68
CA PHE A 127 7.85 24.11 -5.57
C PHE A 127 9.15 24.84 -5.93
N LEU A 128 10.25 24.30 -5.40
CA LEU A 128 11.61 24.64 -5.81
C LEU A 128 12.29 23.37 -6.32
N VAL A 129 13.08 23.51 -7.38
CA VAL A 129 13.84 22.42 -7.97
C VAL A 129 15.33 22.70 -7.96
N THR A 130 16.13 21.65 -7.78
CA THR A 130 17.58 21.71 -7.94
C THR A 130 18.05 21.32 -9.34
N GLY A 131 17.18 20.69 -10.14
CA GLY A 131 17.43 20.34 -11.54
C GLY A 131 16.99 21.42 -12.54
N ASP A 132 17.34 21.24 -13.82
CA ASP A 132 16.92 22.09 -14.93
C ASP A 132 15.65 21.58 -15.65
N SER A 133 15.13 20.42 -15.23
CA SER A 133 13.96 19.78 -15.80
C SER A 133 13.06 19.17 -14.72
N LEU A 134 11.76 19.13 -15.03
CA LEU A 134 10.73 18.46 -14.25
C LEU A 134 9.92 17.57 -15.19
N LYS A 135 9.56 16.38 -14.72
CA LYS A 135 8.75 15.43 -15.46
C LYS A 135 7.62 14.94 -14.57
N PHE A 136 6.45 14.74 -15.17
CA PHE A 136 5.28 14.17 -14.52
C PHE A 136 4.67 13.13 -15.45
N ASN A 137 4.40 11.95 -14.89
CA ASN A 137 3.63 10.92 -15.56
C ASN A 137 2.20 11.01 -15.02
N PHE A 138 1.21 10.95 -15.90
CA PHE A 138 -0.18 10.96 -15.51
C PHE A 138 -0.98 10.01 -16.40
N VAL A 139 -2.08 9.52 -15.86
CA VAL A 139 -3.10 8.79 -16.59
C VAL A 139 -4.41 9.53 -16.33
N PHE A 140 -5.10 9.86 -17.42
CA PHE A 140 -6.43 10.44 -17.36
C PHE A 140 -7.45 9.33 -17.63
N ALA A 141 -8.42 9.21 -16.73
CA ALA A 141 -9.51 8.26 -16.83
C ALA A 141 -10.82 9.00 -16.54
N SER A 142 -11.91 8.54 -17.15
CA SER A 142 -13.25 9.03 -16.90
C SER A 142 -14.25 7.90 -17.11
N GLU A 143 -15.21 7.78 -16.19
CA GLU A 143 -16.37 6.90 -16.33
C GLU A 143 -17.42 7.41 -17.33
N GLU A 144 -17.20 8.60 -17.91
CA GLU A 144 -18.04 9.17 -18.96
C GLU A 144 -17.67 8.67 -20.38
N TYR A 145 -16.53 7.98 -20.51
CA TYR A 145 -16.15 7.33 -21.77
C TYR A 145 -17.06 6.14 -22.09
N LEU A 146 -17.54 5.95 -23.32
CA LEU A 146 -17.64 6.93 -24.43
C LEU A 146 -19.02 7.63 -24.45
N GLU A 147 -19.87 7.39 -23.43
CA GLU A 147 -21.27 7.84 -23.38
C GLU A 147 -21.43 9.34 -23.60
N PHE A 148 -20.57 10.15 -22.97
CA PHE A 148 -20.76 11.60 -22.97
C PHE A 148 -19.81 12.35 -23.90
N VAL A 149 -18.94 11.68 -24.65
CA VAL A 149 -18.05 12.32 -25.62
C VAL A 149 -18.88 13.18 -26.59
N ASN A 150 -18.50 14.46 -26.72
CA ASN A 150 -19.17 15.54 -27.42
C ASN A 150 -20.44 16.12 -26.76
N SER A 151 -20.74 15.76 -25.51
CA SER A 151 -21.89 16.29 -24.75
C SER A 151 -21.49 16.87 -23.39
N ILE A 152 -20.87 16.07 -22.54
CA ILE A 152 -20.13 16.50 -21.33
C ILE A 152 -18.65 16.36 -21.66
N ASN A 153 -17.78 17.14 -21.01
CA ASN A 153 -16.36 17.14 -21.34
C ASN A 153 -15.51 17.26 -20.08
N ASP A 154 -15.27 16.12 -19.45
CA ASP A 154 -14.25 16.00 -18.41
C ASP A 154 -12.89 16.41 -18.97
N ALA A 155 -12.18 17.22 -18.18
CA ALA A 155 -10.92 17.82 -18.57
C ALA A 155 -9.87 17.64 -17.47
N PHE A 156 -8.65 17.38 -17.89
CA PHE A 156 -7.46 17.39 -17.04
C PHE A 156 -6.53 18.52 -17.50
N GLY A 157 -6.01 19.27 -16.53
CA GLY A 157 -5.07 20.36 -16.76
C GLY A 157 -3.89 20.27 -15.79
N PHE A 158 -2.71 20.59 -16.31
CA PHE A 158 -1.51 20.78 -15.50
C PHE A 158 -1.02 22.21 -15.72
N PHE A 159 -1.38 23.11 -14.81
CA PHE A 159 -1.11 24.54 -14.96
C PHE A 159 0.19 24.91 -14.24
N LEU A 160 1.21 25.31 -15.00
CA LEU A 160 2.49 25.74 -14.48
C LEU A 160 2.62 27.26 -14.59
N SER A 161 2.90 27.94 -13.47
CA SER A 161 3.21 29.37 -13.43
C SER A 161 4.57 29.63 -12.78
N GLY A 162 5.20 30.75 -13.11
CA GLY A 162 6.50 31.12 -12.54
C GLY A 162 7.26 32.13 -13.39
N PRO A 163 8.48 32.52 -12.95
CA PRO A 163 9.31 33.47 -13.70
C PRO A 163 9.55 33.00 -15.14
N GLY A 164 9.20 33.86 -16.11
CA GLY A 164 9.40 33.57 -17.54
C GLY A 164 8.26 32.82 -18.22
N ILE A 165 7.24 32.39 -17.48
CA ILE A 165 6.02 31.79 -18.02
C ILE A 165 4.94 32.87 -18.13
N ASN A 166 4.25 32.92 -19.27
CA ASN A 166 3.20 33.91 -19.52
C ASN A 166 2.10 33.30 -20.39
N GLY A 167 1.39 32.34 -19.82
CA GLY A 167 0.29 31.65 -20.48
C GLY A 167 -1.08 32.29 -20.20
N PRO A 168 -2.13 31.76 -20.83
CA PRO A 168 -3.47 32.36 -20.83
C PRO A 168 -4.31 31.99 -19.58
N PHE A 169 -3.81 31.15 -18.69
CA PHE A 169 -4.54 30.63 -17.53
C PHE A 169 -4.30 31.49 -16.27
N SER A 170 -4.99 31.19 -15.18
CA SER A 170 -4.82 31.90 -13.89
C SER A 170 -3.34 31.93 -13.48
N LEU A 171 -2.95 33.01 -12.80
CA LEU A 171 -1.55 33.29 -12.43
C LEU A 171 -0.58 33.39 -13.63
N ASN A 172 -1.11 33.62 -14.85
CA ASN A 172 -0.38 33.57 -16.12
C ASN A 172 0.26 32.20 -16.38
N ALA A 173 -0.39 31.12 -15.91
CA ALA A 173 0.08 29.77 -16.09
C ALA A 173 -0.04 29.29 -17.55
N GLU A 174 0.78 28.33 -17.92
CA GLU A 174 0.65 27.52 -19.14
C GLU A 174 0.14 26.12 -18.78
N ASN A 175 -0.78 25.58 -19.59
CA ASN A 175 -1.15 24.17 -19.48
C ASN A 175 -0.09 23.31 -20.19
N ILE A 176 0.62 22.49 -19.43
CA ILE A 176 1.65 21.59 -19.95
C ILE A 176 1.14 20.17 -20.22
N ALA A 177 -0.12 19.87 -19.85
CA ALA A 177 -0.80 18.63 -20.18
C ALA A 177 -1.49 18.76 -21.56
N LEU A 178 -0.72 18.55 -22.62
CA LEU A 178 -1.19 18.56 -24.01
C LEU A 178 -1.02 17.18 -24.64
N ILE A 179 -1.86 16.87 -25.62
CA ILE A 179 -1.71 15.63 -26.40
C ILE A 179 -0.39 15.70 -27.20
N PRO A 180 0.48 14.67 -27.13
CA PRO A 180 1.78 14.73 -27.78
C PRO A 180 1.70 15.05 -29.27
N GLY A 181 2.44 16.07 -29.70
CA GLY A 181 2.47 16.53 -31.09
C GLY A 181 1.31 17.43 -31.50
N THR A 182 0.41 17.79 -30.58
CA THR A 182 -0.69 18.73 -30.85
C THR A 182 -0.71 19.88 -29.84
N THR A 183 -1.67 20.78 -29.99
CA THR A 183 -2.02 21.81 -28.99
C THR A 183 -3.31 21.49 -28.26
N ASP A 184 -3.82 20.27 -28.42
CA ASP A 184 -5.09 19.86 -27.84
C ASP A 184 -4.91 19.62 -26.33
N PRO A 185 -5.83 20.10 -25.49
CA PRO A 185 -5.83 19.76 -24.08
C PRO A 185 -6.21 18.29 -23.86
N VAL A 186 -5.96 17.77 -22.66
CA VAL A 186 -6.41 16.42 -22.26
C VAL A 186 -7.86 16.49 -21.81
N THR A 187 -8.79 16.04 -22.65
CA THR A 187 -10.21 15.94 -22.32
C THR A 187 -10.84 14.72 -22.99
N ILE A 188 -12.04 14.31 -22.57
CA ILE A 188 -12.72 13.18 -23.20
C ILE A 188 -13.11 13.44 -24.67
N ASN A 189 -13.27 14.71 -25.06
CA ASN A 189 -13.50 15.12 -26.44
C ASN A 189 -12.25 15.08 -27.33
N THR A 190 -11.05 15.21 -26.75
CA THR A 190 -9.80 15.27 -27.51
C THR A 190 -9.01 13.96 -27.50
N VAL A 191 -9.32 13.04 -26.59
CA VAL A 191 -8.77 11.67 -26.57
C VAL A 191 -9.93 10.69 -26.47
N ASN A 192 -10.24 9.98 -27.56
CA ASN A 192 -11.29 8.97 -27.62
C ASN A 192 -11.04 8.03 -28.82
N ASP A 193 -12.00 7.16 -29.14
CA ASP A 193 -11.92 6.20 -30.23
C ASP A 193 -11.84 6.85 -31.64
N VAL A 194 -12.15 8.15 -31.76
CA VAL A 194 -12.12 8.90 -33.02
C VAL A 194 -11.01 9.94 -33.05
N VAL A 195 -10.85 10.73 -31.99
CA VAL A 195 -9.92 11.85 -31.90
C VAL A 195 -8.72 11.44 -31.04
N ASN A 196 -7.52 11.56 -31.60
CA ASN A 196 -6.27 11.10 -31.00
C ASN A 196 -6.33 9.64 -30.45
N PRO A 197 -6.85 8.66 -31.23
CA PRO A 197 -7.11 7.30 -30.74
C PRO A 197 -5.85 6.52 -30.37
N ALA A 198 -4.67 6.99 -30.79
CA ALA A 198 -3.39 6.42 -30.36
C ALA A 198 -3.10 6.61 -28.86
N PHE A 199 -3.76 7.58 -28.22
CA PHE A 199 -3.63 7.86 -26.78
C PHE A 199 -4.87 7.41 -25.98
N TYR A 200 -5.88 6.86 -26.67
CA TYR A 200 -7.08 6.31 -26.03
C TYR A 200 -6.89 4.80 -25.81
N VAL A 201 -7.01 4.37 -24.56
CA VAL A 201 -6.99 2.96 -24.19
C VAL A 201 -8.42 2.52 -23.88
N ASP A 202 -9.01 1.75 -24.78
CA ASP A 202 -10.28 1.07 -24.54
C ASP A 202 -10.06 -0.08 -23.55
N ASN A 203 -10.15 0.23 -22.26
CA ASN A 203 -9.96 -0.75 -21.21
C ASN A 203 -11.27 -1.35 -20.72
N GLY A 204 -12.43 -0.95 -21.24
CA GLY A 204 -13.78 -1.39 -20.84
C GLY A 204 -14.84 -0.40 -21.33
N ASP A 205 -16.12 -0.79 -21.25
CA ASP A 205 -17.26 -0.01 -21.77
C ASP A 205 -18.22 0.49 -20.67
N GLY A 206 -17.83 0.35 -19.40
CA GLY A 206 -18.73 0.62 -18.27
C GLY A 206 -19.92 -0.34 -18.17
N ALA A 207 -19.97 -1.42 -18.95
CA ALA A 207 -20.95 -2.52 -18.81
C ALA A 207 -20.25 -3.87 -18.57
N THR A 208 -18.96 -3.94 -18.88
CA THR A 208 -18.05 -5.06 -18.66
C THR A 208 -16.85 -4.59 -17.85
N ALA A 209 -16.34 -5.47 -16.97
CA ALA A 209 -15.17 -5.15 -16.16
C ALA A 209 -13.94 -4.95 -17.07
N PRO A 210 -13.04 -4.03 -16.72
CA PRO A 210 -11.91 -3.74 -17.57
C PRO A 210 -11.02 -4.97 -17.76
N PHE A 211 -10.44 -5.12 -18.95
CA PHE A 211 -9.63 -6.29 -19.30
C PHE A 211 -8.42 -6.40 -18.35
N ASN A 212 -8.40 -7.46 -17.53
CA ASN A 212 -7.30 -7.73 -16.58
C ASN A 212 -6.03 -8.30 -17.23
N SER A 213 -6.02 -8.46 -18.56
CA SER A 213 -4.82 -8.94 -19.21
C SER A 213 -3.77 -7.87 -19.05
N ASN A 214 -2.78 -8.17 -18.20
CA ASN A 214 -1.50 -7.47 -18.09
C ASN A 214 -0.68 -7.69 -19.39
N ASN A 215 -1.32 -7.39 -20.52
CA ASN A 215 -0.74 -7.36 -21.86
C ASN A 215 -0.25 -5.95 -22.20
N LEU A 216 -0.35 -5.01 -21.27
CA LEU A 216 0.65 -3.94 -21.19
C LEU A 216 1.93 -4.64 -20.75
N VAL A 217 2.68 -5.08 -21.75
CA VAL A 217 4.08 -5.41 -21.60
C VAL A 217 4.71 -4.29 -20.77
N SER A 218 5.48 -4.67 -19.76
CA SER A 218 6.45 -3.80 -19.10
C SER A 218 7.35 -3.20 -20.20
N GLY A 219 6.94 -2.07 -20.76
CA GLY A 219 7.43 -1.63 -22.06
C GLY A 219 6.58 -0.53 -22.69
N VAL A 220 6.94 0.70 -22.34
CA VAL A 220 6.79 1.91 -23.18
C VAL A 220 5.37 2.44 -23.37
N LEU A 221 5.03 3.49 -22.62
CA LEU A 221 4.50 4.77 -23.15
C LEU A 221 4.55 5.86 -22.06
N LEU A 222 5.73 6.14 -21.52
CA LEU A 222 6.00 7.39 -20.79
C LEU A 222 7.39 7.90 -21.17
N ASN A 223 7.50 9.20 -21.37
CA ASN A 223 8.67 9.91 -21.86
C ASN A 223 9.80 10.02 -20.81
N ASP A 224 10.04 8.96 -20.05
CA ASP A 224 11.31 8.81 -19.37
C ASP A 224 12.23 7.97 -20.25
N SER A 225 13.11 8.67 -20.96
CA SER A 225 14.23 8.09 -21.69
C SER A 225 15.14 7.19 -20.83
N THR A 226 14.91 7.10 -19.51
CA THR A 226 15.77 6.41 -18.54
C THR A 226 15.34 4.96 -18.35
N MET A 227 16.25 4.03 -18.62
CA MET A 227 16.12 2.62 -18.27
C MET A 227 16.86 2.36 -16.96
N LEU A 228 16.24 1.61 -16.05
CA LEU A 228 16.87 1.25 -14.79
C LEU A 228 17.65 -0.07 -14.91
N GLU A 229 18.87 -0.05 -14.42
CA GLU A 229 19.75 -1.21 -14.36
C GLU A 229 19.16 -2.35 -13.52
N GLY A 230 19.34 -3.59 -13.97
CA GLY A 230 18.93 -4.80 -13.26
C GLY A 230 17.43 -5.07 -13.23
N CYS A 231 16.59 -4.19 -13.78
CA CYS A 231 15.13 -4.28 -13.77
C CYS A 231 14.52 -5.23 -14.83
N GLY A 232 15.32 -6.16 -15.37
CA GLY A 232 14.87 -7.13 -16.36
C GLY A 232 14.97 -6.61 -17.80
N LEU A 233 14.07 -7.10 -18.66
CA LEU A 233 14.14 -6.84 -20.09
C LEU A 233 13.24 -5.65 -20.48
N VAL A 234 13.77 -4.77 -21.32
CA VAL A 234 13.09 -3.59 -21.84
C VAL A 234 12.75 -3.80 -23.31
N ASP A 235 11.47 -3.64 -23.65
CA ASP A 235 11.03 -3.62 -25.03
C ASP A 235 11.39 -2.29 -25.69
N PHE A 236 12.16 -2.36 -26.78
CA PHE A 236 12.61 -1.21 -27.54
C PHE A 236 12.09 -1.32 -28.98
N THR A 237 11.06 -0.56 -29.31
CA THR A 237 10.34 -0.68 -30.60
C THR A 237 10.56 0.51 -31.51
N PHE A 238 11.04 0.25 -32.72
CA PHE A 238 11.15 1.23 -33.80
C PHE A 238 9.92 1.14 -34.71
N TYR A 239 9.09 2.18 -34.72
CA TYR A 239 7.93 2.26 -35.60
C TYR A 239 8.29 2.87 -36.95
N ARG A 240 7.81 2.21 -38.01
CA ARG A 240 7.84 2.75 -39.38
C ARG A 240 6.59 3.59 -39.60
N VAL A 241 6.76 4.82 -40.07
CA VAL A 241 5.67 5.72 -40.42
C VAL A 241 5.66 5.94 -41.93
N GLY A 242 4.46 5.91 -42.55
CA GLY A 242 4.27 6.18 -43.97
C GLY A 242 4.00 4.93 -44.81
N ASP A 243 4.46 4.92 -46.06
CA ASP A 243 4.22 3.82 -47.00
C ASP A 243 4.94 2.55 -46.55
N THR A 244 4.20 1.46 -46.36
CA THR A 244 4.70 0.14 -45.97
C THR A 244 4.76 -0.85 -47.14
N THR A 245 4.39 -0.43 -48.36
CA THR A 245 4.28 -1.34 -49.51
C THR A 245 5.62 -1.74 -50.12
N ASN A 246 6.68 -0.99 -49.83
CA ASN A 246 8.04 -1.24 -50.33
C ASN A 246 9.00 -1.55 -49.18
N THR A 247 10.13 -2.17 -49.50
CA THR A 247 11.23 -2.28 -48.53
C THR A 247 11.77 -0.89 -48.23
N ASP A 248 12.01 -0.60 -46.97
CA ASP A 248 12.67 0.62 -46.51
C ASP A 248 13.88 0.27 -45.65
N THR A 249 14.93 1.09 -45.71
CA THR A 249 16.17 0.87 -44.97
C THR A 249 16.62 2.16 -44.33
N VAL A 250 16.80 2.09 -43.01
CA VAL A 250 17.13 3.23 -42.17
C VAL A 250 18.47 2.96 -41.49
N ASN A 251 19.39 3.93 -41.54
CA ASN A 251 20.69 3.77 -40.88
C ASN A 251 20.58 4.22 -39.42
N LEU A 252 21.20 3.46 -38.52
CA LEU A 252 21.34 3.80 -37.12
C LEU A 252 22.80 4.15 -36.82
N ASN A 253 23.00 5.24 -36.10
CA ASN A 253 24.27 5.57 -35.47
C ASN A 253 24.03 5.76 -33.97
N ILE A 254 24.67 4.92 -33.15
CA ILE A 254 24.54 4.94 -31.69
C ILE A 254 25.78 5.61 -31.12
N ILE A 255 25.60 6.69 -30.37
CA ILE A 255 26.67 7.44 -29.69
C ILE A 255 26.31 7.62 -28.22
N GLY A 256 27.28 7.89 -27.34
CA GLY A 256 27.00 8.12 -25.93
C GLY A 256 28.11 7.63 -25.02
N THR A 257 27.82 7.57 -23.72
CA THR A 257 28.68 6.95 -22.72
C THR A 257 28.35 5.46 -22.54
N ALA A 258 27.08 5.08 -22.70
CA ALA A 258 26.66 3.68 -22.65
C ALA A 258 27.20 2.88 -23.86
N THR A 259 27.91 1.83 -23.54
CA THR A 259 28.60 0.87 -24.39
C THR A 259 27.70 -0.31 -24.75
N GLN A 260 27.39 -0.41 -26.04
CA GLN A 260 26.68 -1.56 -26.61
C GLN A 260 27.37 -2.89 -26.30
N GLY A 261 26.63 -3.83 -25.73
CA GLY A 261 27.14 -5.15 -25.35
C GLY A 261 27.66 -5.24 -23.91
N VAL A 262 27.77 -4.11 -23.21
CA VAL A 262 28.10 -4.05 -21.78
C VAL A 262 26.86 -3.55 -21.04
N ASP A 263 26.52 -2.27 -21.21
CA ASP A 263 25.50 -1.58 -20.42
C ASP A 263 24.08 -1.86 -20.97
N PHE A 264 24.00 -2.33 -22.22
CA PHE A 264 22.80 -2.97 -22.76
C PHE A 264 23.11 -4.03 -23.80
N THR A 265 22.32 -5.10 -23.80
CA THR A 265 22.47 -6.25 -24.72
C THR A 265 21.12 -6.67 -25.30
N PRO A 266 21.04 -7.05 -26.59
CA PRO A 266 22.10 -7.06 -27.59
C PRO A 266 22.43 -5.65 -28.13
N ALA A 267 23.60 -5.51 -28.76
CA ALA A 267 23.94 -4.31 -29.51
C ALA A 267 22.94 -4.07 -30.66
N PHE A 268 22.62 -2.81 -30.95
CA PHE A 268 21.80 -2.46 -32.09
C PHE A 268 22.54 -2.69 -33.42
N PRO A 269 21.84 -3.07 -34.49
CA PRO A 269 22.44 -3.13 -35.81
C PRO A 269 22.72 -1.72 -36.35
N SER A 270 23.64 -1.60 -37.32
CA SER A 270 23.90 -0.33 -38.00
C SER A 270 22.76 0.10 -38.95
N GLN A 271 21.84 -0.80 -39.26
CA GLN A 271 20.71 -0.57 -40.16
C GLN A 271 19.46 -1.33 -39.69
N LEU A 272 18.31 -0.70 -39.82
CA LEU A 272 17.00 -1.33 -39.74
C LEU A 272 16.47 -1.54 -41.16
N ILE A 273 15.99 -2.74 -41.45
CA ILE A 273 15.42 -3.12 -42.74
C ILE A 273 13.96 -3.50 -42.52
N TYR A 274 13.04 -2.70 -43.03
CA TYR A 274 11.61 -2.97 -43.00
C TYR A 274 11.21 -3.59 -44.35
N TYR A 275 10.72 -4.82 -44.35
CA TYR A 275 10.15 -5.46 -45.53
C TYR A 275 8.73 -4.93 -45.82
N PRO A 276 8.18 -5.19 -47.03
CA PRO A 276 6.81 -4.82 -47.35
C PRO A 276 5.81 -5.38 -46.32
N GLY A 277 5.02 -4.49 -45.72
CA GLY A 277 4.06 -4.81 -44.67
C GLY A 277 4.58 -4.63 -43.24
N ASP A 278 5.89 -4.54 -43.02
CA ASP A 278 6.45 -4.33 -41.68
C ASP A 278 6.11 -2.92 -41.17
N THR A 279 5.54 -2.84 -39.97
CA THR A 279 5.19 -1.57 -39.31
C THR A 279 6.10 -1.26 -38.12
N SER A 280 6.80 -2.25 -37.59
CA SER A 280 7.68 -2.08 -36.44
C SER A 280 8.79 -3.14 -36.40
N ILE A 281 9.88 -2.81 -35.70
CA ILE A 281 10.95 -3.75 -35.32
C ILE A 281 11.18 -3.57 -33.83
N THR A 282 11.08 -4.65 -33.06
CA THR A 282 11.26 -4.65 -31.60
C THR A 282 12.53 -5.38 -31.23
N PHE A 283 13.32 -4.76 -30.35
CA PHE A 283 14.45 -5.37 -29.65
C PHE A 283 14.09 -5.55 -28.18
N LEU A 284 14.52 -6.66 -27.61
CA LEU A 284 14.41 -6.92 -26.18
C LEU A 284 15.78 -6.67 -25.57
N LEU A 285 15.94 -5.53 -24.89
CA LEU A 285 17.18 -5.11 -24.29
C LEU A 285 17.28 -5.62 -22.85
N ASN A 286 18.39 -6.24 -22.50
CA ASN A 286 18.78 -6.48 -21.12
C ASN A 286 19.76 -5.39 -20.69
N VAL A 287 19.42 -4.67 -19.63
CA VAL A 287 20.24 -3.63 -19.00
C VAL A 287 20.75 -4.20 -17.67
N PRO A 288 21.95 -4.80 -17.63
CA PRO A 288 22.49 -5.41 -16.42
C PRO A 288 22.76 -4.34 -15.34
N MET A 289 22.96 -4.79 -14.11
CA MET A 289 23.45 -3.92 -13.03
C MET A 289 24.97 -3.84 -13.09
N ASP A 290 25.49 -2.63 -13.25
CA ASP A 290 26.90 -2.25 -13.18
C ASP A 290 27.11 -1.06 -12.23
N ALA A 291 28.27 -0.40 -12.30
CA ALA A 291 28.74 0.51 -11.25
C ALA A 291 29.44 1.73 -11.86
N ASP A 292 28.73 2.38 -12.78
CA ASP A 292 29.20 3.45 -13.66
C ASP A 292 28.44 4.77 -13.39
N GLY A 293 27.29 4.71 -12.72
CA GLY A 293 26.40 5.85 -12.49
C GLY A 293 25.63 6.22 -13.76
N LEU A 294 25.00 7.41 -13.79
CA LEU A 294 24.16 7.81 -14.92
C LEU A 294 24.91 7.81 -16.26
N GLU A 295 24.44 6.98 -17.18
CA GLU A 295 24.92 6.88 -18.55
C GLU A 295 23.84 7.29 -19.56
N PHE A 296 24.24 7.49 -20.80
CA PHE A 296 23.30 7.73 -21.88
C PHE A 296 23.79 7.18 -23.21
N PHE A 297 22.84 6.90 -24.09
CA PHE A 297 23.09 6.77 -25.52
C PHE A 297 22.05 7.52 -26.34
N THR A 298 22.50 8.03 -27.47
CA THR A 298 21.69 8.69 -28.48
C THR A 298 21.62 7.81 -29.70
N ILE A 299 20.40 7.50 -30.13
CA ILE A 299 20.16 6.88 -31.43
C ILE A 299 19.94 7.98 -32.46
N GLN A 300 20.89 8.11 -33.40
CA GLN A 300 20.74 8.94 -34.59
C GLN A 300 20.19 8.08 -35.72
N VAL A 301 18.95 8.36 -36.11
CA VAL A 301 18.24 7.68 -37.19
C VAL A 301 18.40 8.52 -38.46
N GLN A 302 19.17 8.01 -39.42
CA GLN A 302 19.41 8.67 -40.70
C GLN A 302 18.58 8.02 -41.81
N GLN A 303 17.66 8.79 -42.38
CA GLN A 303 16.77 8.38 -43.46
C GLN A 303 16.87 9.31 -44.66
N MET A 304 16.70 8.76 -45.86
CA MET A 304 16.65 9.55 -47.09
C MET A 304 15.20 9.69 -47.54
N ILE A 305 14.68 10.92 -47.51
CA ILE A 305 13.34 11.21 -47.98
C ILE A 305 13.39 11.29 -49.51
N GLN A 306 13.10 10.17 -50.18
CA GLN A 306 13.25 10.05 -51.64
C GLN A 306 12.53 11.15 -52.44
N CYS A 307 11.32 11.54 -52.00
CA CYS A 307 10.54 12.56 -52.70
C CYS A 307 11.11 13.98 -52.53
N ALA A 308 11.88 14.24 -51.48
CA ALA A 308 12.53 15.53 -51.21
C ALA A 308 14.03 15.54 -51.59
N GLY A 309 14.62 14.37 -51.90
CA GLY A 309 16.06 14.22 -52.13
C GLY A 309 16.92 14.64 -50.94
N GLN A 310 16.33 14.70 -49.74
CA GLN A 310 16.95 15.23 -48.53
C GLN A 310 17.22 14.09 -47.54
N GLN A 311 18.38 14.11 -46.90
CA GLN A 311 18.61 13.28 -45.72
C GLN A 311 18.08 13.98 -44.48
N VAL A 312 17.35 13.23 -43.67
CA VAL A 312 16.87 13.65 -42.36
C VAL A 312 17.54 12.77 -41.31
N GLN A 313 18.10 13.43 -40.31
CA GLN A 313 18.61 12.78 -39.12
C GLN A 313 17.70 13.16 -37.95
N THR A 314 17.16 12.16 -37.28
CA THR A 314 16.40 12.33 -36.03
C THR A 314 17.22 11.74 -34.90
N GLU A 315 17.21 12.39 -33.74
CA GLU A 315 17.95 11.95 -32.57
C GLU A 315 17.01 11.60 -31.44
N PHE A 316 17.27 10.47 -30.79
CA PHE A 316 16.53 9.98 -29.64
C PHE A 316 17.53 9.73 -28.52
N ASN A 317 17.36 10.42 -27.39
CA ASN A 317 18.24 10.27 -26.24
C ASN A 317 17.63 9.29 -25.25
N PHE A 318 18.46 8.39 -24.74
CA PHE A 318 18.14 7.39 -23.73
C PHE A 318 19.18 7.47 -22.62
N TYR A 319 18.75 7.26 -21.39
CA TYR A 319 19.58 7.24 -20.21
C TYR A 319 19.54 5.84 -19.60
N ILE A 320 20.62 5.45 -18.94
CA ILE A 320 20.71 4.25 -18.12
C ILE A 320 21.14 4.73 -16.73
N ASP A 321 20.40 4.35 -15.71
CA ASP A 321 20.70 4.76 -14.33
C ASP A 321 20.48 3.60 -13.37
N SER A 322 21.23 3.60 -12.28
CA SER A 322 21.03 2.63 -11.21
C SER A 322 19.77 2.98 -10.42
N PRO A 323 18.97 2.00 -9.97
CA PRO A 323 17.88 2.26 -9.06
C PRO A 323 18.36 2.96 -7.77
N PRO A 324 17.52 3.79 -7.12
CA PRO A 324 17.85 4.36 -5.82
C PRO A 324 18.17 3.25 -4.80
N PRO A 325 19.13 3.45 -3.88
CA PRO A 325 19.41 2.47 -2.85
C PRO A 325 18.18 2.17 -2.00
N LEU A 326 17.98 0.89 -1.69
CA LEU A 326 16.91 0.47 -0.80
C LEU A 326 17.17 1.01 0.62
N ALA A 327 16.13 1.53 1.27
CA ALA A 327 16.16 2.00 2.63
C ALA A 327 14.93 1.46 3.37
N VAL A 328 15.15 0.81 4.52
CA VAL A 328 14.08 0.27 5.36
C VAL A 328 14.14 0.94 6.71
N GLN A 329 13.04 1.55 7.13
CA GLN A 329 12.88 2.19 8.42
C GLN A 329 11.92 1.37 9.29
N VAL A 330 12.30 1.17 10.55
CA VAL A 330 11.52 0.42 11.53
C VAL A 330 11.50 1.16 12.85
N SER A 331 10.54 0.81 13.71
CA SER A 331 10.43 1.32 15.07
C SER A 331 10.19 0.16 16.03
N ASN A 332 10.89 0.17 17.15
CA ASN A 332 10.65 -0.79 18.23
C ASN A 332 9.26 -0.58 18.81
N VAL A 333 8.64 -1.68 19.24
CA VAL A 333 7.27 -1.71 19.77
C VAL A 333 7.33 -2.05 21.26
N GLN A 334 6.59 -1.31 22.07
CA GLN A 334 6.36 -1.65 23.47
C GLN A 334 5.05 -2.42 23.53
N SER A 335 5.08 -3.64 24.06
CA SER A 335 3.90 -4.51 24.12
C SER A 335 3.74 -5.12 25.51
N ASP A 336 2.56 -5.68 25.76
CA ASP A 336 2.35 -6.57 26.89
C ASP A 336 2.43 -8.02 26.39
N CYS A 337 2.72 -8.94 27.31
CA CYS A 337 2.90 -10.34 26.97
C CYS A 337 1.67 -10.92 26.25
N ASN A 338 1.91 -11.69 25.18
CA ASN A 338 0.89 -12.37 24.39
C ASN A 338 -0.13 -11.44 23.69
N LEU A 339 0.08 -10.12 23.67
CA LEU A 339 -0.73 -9.22 22.85
C LEU A 339 -0.31 -9.30 21.39
N THR A 340 -1.27 -9.16 20.48
CA THR A 340 -0.97 -9.12 19.04
C THR A 340 -0.51 -7.73 18.63
N GLU A 341 0.75 -7.65 18.21
CA GLU A 341 1.36 -6.49 17.58
C GLU A 341 1.47 -6.69 16.07
N VAL A 342 1.31 -5.61 15.30
CA VAL A 342 1.53 -5.61 13.86
C VAL A 342 2.84 -4.90 13.55
N LEU A 343 3.78 -5.62 12.94
CA LEU A 343 5.06 -5.05 12.50
C LEU A 343 4.95 -4.65 11.03
N ALA A 344 5.23 -3.38 10.74
CA ALA A 344 5.11 -2.79 9.41
C ALA A 344 6.33 -1.91 9.09
N PRO A 345 7.39 -2.46 8.48
CA PRO A 345 8.53 -1.69 8.01
C PRO A 345 8.12 -0.67 6.94
N ILE A 346 8.73 0.51 6.95
CA ILE A 346 8.57 1.52 5.91
C ILE A 346 9.72 1.37 4.93
N VAL A 347 9.42 1.11 3.66
CA VAL A 347 10.40 0.89 2.59
C VAL A 347 10.45 2.12 1.68
N ALA A 348 11.65 2.56 1.32
CA ALA A 348 11.89 3.62 0.35
C ALA A 348 13.07 3.25 -0.57
N GLY A 349 13.12 3.83 -1.77
CA GLY A 349 14.12 3.48 -2.79
C GLY A 349 13.89 2.09 -3.38
N GLY A 350 14.91 1.48 -3.98
CA GLY A 350 14.75 0.27 -4.80
C GLY A 350 13.96 0.52 -6.08
N SER A 351 13.69 -0.55 -6.82
CA SER A 351 12.83 -0.52 -8.01
C SER A 351 12.15 -1.87 -8.26
N GLY A 352 10.96 -1.81 -8.86
CA GLY A 352 10.10 -2.97 -9.07
C GLY A 352 9.36 -3.39 -7.80
N ASN A 353 9.15 -4.70 -7.62
CA ASN A 353 8.40 -5.24 -6.48
C ASN A 353 9.33 -5.52 -5.30
N TYR A 354 8.88 -5.21 -4.09
CA TYR A 354 9.59 -5.60 -2.86
C TYR A 354 9.28 -7.04 -2.47
N ILE A 355 10.32 -7.74 -2.01
CA ILE A 355 10.25 -9.08 -1.45
C ILE A 355 10.67 -8.98 0.01
N PHE A 356 9.81 -9.47 0.89
CA PHE A 356 10.06 -9.51 2.33
C PHE A 356 10.44 -10.94 2.73
N ASP A 357 11.46 -11.08 3.56
CA ASP A 357 11.88 -12.34 4.17
C ASP A 357 12.04 -12.12 5.68
N TRP A 358 11.02 -12.54 6.42
CA TRP A 358 11.00 -12.43 7.88
C TRP A 358 11.67 -13.65 8.51
N ASN A 359 12.35 -13.45 9.64
CA ASN A 359 12.94 -14.56 10.41
C ASN A 359 11.89 -15.56 10.95
N THR A 360 10.61 -15.21 10.89
CA THR A 360 9.45 -16.06 11.19
C THR A 360 9.01 -16.92 9.99
N GLY A 361 9.48 -16.62 8.78
CA GLY A 361 9.24 -17.37 7.53
C GLY A 361 8.16 -16.77 6.62
N GLU A 362 7.48 -15.72 7.05
CA GLU A 362 6.50 -14.97 6.27
C GLU A 362 7.18 -14.09 5.21
N THR A 363 6.44 -13.80 4.14
CA THR A 363 6.91 -12.97 3.02
C THR A 363 6.00 -11.79 2.71
N THR A 364 5.16 -11.41 3.67
CA THR A 364 4.21 -10.29 3.55
C THR A 364 4.86 -8.97 4.00
N PRO A 365 4.38 -7.81 3.51
CA PRO A 365 4.89 -6.49 3.93
C PRO A 365 4.71 -6.22 5.43
N THR A 366 3.73 -6.86 6.06
CA THR A 366 3.49 -6.80 7.50
C THR A 366 3.34 -8.20 8.07
N ILE A 367 3.65 -8.36 9.36
CA ILE A 367 3.40 -9.59 10.13
C ILE A 367 2.71 -9.26 11.45
N SER A 368 1.93 -10.21 11.96
CA SER A 368 1.32 -10.13 13.29
C SER A 368 2.05 -11.05 14.26
N VAL A 369 2.51 -10.53 15.38
CA VAL A 369 3.31 -11.27 16.36
C VAL A 369 2.72 -11.14 17.77
N SER A 370 2.89 -12.17 18.61
CA SER A 370 2.42 -12.15 20.00
C SER A 370 3.44 -12.74 20.96
N PRO A 371 4.60 -12.08 21.15
CA PRO A 371 5.65 -12.61 22.01
C PRO A 371 5.25 -12.56 23.49
N GLY A 372 5.62 -13.59 24.26
CA GLY A 372 5.43 -13.62 25.72
C GLY A 372 6.59 -12.98 26.50
N LEU A 373 7.70 -12.66 25.83
CA LEU A 373 8.92 -12.07 26.36
C LEU A 373 9.53 -11.15 25.29
N THR A 374 10.41 -10.24 25.69
CA THR A 374 11.12 -9.35 24.74
C THR A 374 11.76 -10.17 23.62
N THR A 375 11.37 -9.88 22.37
CA THR A 375 11.74 -10.67 21.18
C THR A 375 12.13 -9.75 20.03
N THR A 376 13.20 -10.09 19.34
CA THR A 376 13.66 -9.39 18.13
C THR A 376 13.18 -10.11 16.89
N TYR A 377 12.53 -9.37 15.99
CA TYR A 377 12.11 -9.82 14.67
C TYR A 377 13.00 -9.18 13.62
N THR A 378 13.52 -9.98 12.71
CA THR A 378 14.42 -9.51 11.65
C THR A 378 13.69 -9.64 10.31
N VAL A 379 13.74 -8.60 9.50
CA VAL A 379 13.23 -8.62 8.12
C VAL A 379 14.33 -8.25 7.17
N THR A 380 14.49 -9.05 6.12
CA THR A 380 15.30 -8.70 4.95
C THR A 380 14.36 -8.29 3.83
N VAL A 381 14.55 -7.08 3.32
CA VAL A 381 13.80 -6.56 2.17
C VAL A 381 14.75 -6.55 0.98
N SER A 382 14.31 -7.12 -0.14
CA SER A 382 14.97 -7.00 -1.44
C SER A 382 13.99 -6.46 -2.47
N ASP A 383 14.47 -6.11 -3.65
CA ASP A 383 13.62 -5.75 -4.78
C ASP A 383 13.82 -6.71 -5.97
N THR A 384 13.02 -6.55 -7.01
CA THR A 384 13.14 -7.36 -8.23
C THR A 384 14.19 -6.84 -9.20
N CYS A 385 14.69 -5.62 -9.01
CA CYS A 385 15.72 -5.02 -9.85
C CYS A 385 17.15 -5.37 -9.40
N GLY A 386 17.31 -6.14 -8.33
CA GLY A 386 18.60 -6.62 -7.88
C GLY A 386 19.40 -5.59 -7.08
N VAL A 387 18.74 -4.55 -6.54
CA VAL A 387 19.37 -3.66 -5.56
C VAL A 387 19.75 -4.47 -4.34
N ALA A 388 20.88 -4.11 -3.73
CA ALA A 388 21.38 -4.80 -2.54
C ALA A 388 20.30 -4.84 -1.44
N PRO A 389 19.99 -6.03 -0.89
CA PRO A 389 18.94 -6.18 0.11
C PRO A 389 19.33 -5.49 1.43
N VAL A 390 18.32 -5.02 2.16
CA VAL A 390 18.47 -4.37 3.45
C VAL A 390 17.84 -5.22 4.54
N THR A 391 18.63 -5.50 5.59
CA THR A 391 18.17 -6.23 6.77
C THR A 391 18.06 -5.29 7.96
N VAL A 392 16.92 -5.32 8.64
CA VAL A 392 16.66 -4.52 9.85
C VAL A 392 16.03 -5.36 10.94
N ASP A 393 16.28 -4.96 12.19
CA ASP A 393 15.74 -5.59 13.39
C ASP A 393 14.67 -4.71 14.04
N ILE A 394 13.58 -5.34 14.46
CA ILE A 394 12.48 -4.75 15.21
C ILE A 394 12.44 -5.42 16.57
N GLU A 395 12.64 -4.66 17.64
CA GLU A 395 12.47 -5.18 19.00
C GLU A 395 11.03 -4.96 19.47
N VAL A 396 10.38 -6.05 19.87
CA VAL A 396 9.13 -6.02 20.63
C VAL A 396 9.52 -6.22 22.10
N ASP A 397 9.52 -5.12 22.85
CA ASP A 397 9.88 -5.07 24.27
C ASP A 397 8.66 -5.46 25.10
N VAL A 398 8.83 -6.50 25.92
CA VAL A 398 7.82 -7.02 26.84
C VAL A 398 8.42 -6.99 28.25
N PRO A 399 7.80 -6.29 29.20
CA PRO A 399 8.29 -6.18 30.58
C PRO A 399 8.48 -7.55 31.24
N VAL A 400 9.55 -7.68 32.02
CA VAL A 400 9.76 -8.86 32.87
C VAL A 400 9.04 -8.64 34.21
N TYR A 401 8.00 -9.42 34.45
CA TYR A 401 7.22 -9.36 35.69
C TYR A 401 7.86 -10.17 36.83
N ALA A 402 7.68 -9.70 38.07
CA ALA A 402 8.15 -10.42 39.26
C ALA A 402 7.33 -11.71 39.48
N PRO A 403 7.89 -12.78 40.07
CA PRO A 403 7.15 -14.02 40.33
C PRO A 403 5.90 -13.80 41.19
N ILE A 404 4.84 -14.55 40.91
CA ILE A 404 3.57 -14.46 41.65
C ILE A 404 3.73 -15.05 43.05
N VAL A 405 3.36 -14.26 44.06
CA VAL A 405 3.30 -14.68 45.48
C VAL A 405 1.89 -14.42 46.01
N LEU A 406 1.27 -15.45 46.58
CA LEU A 406 -0.08 -15.40 47.11
C LEU A 406 -0.10 -15.16 48.61
N THR A 407 -1.16 -14.51 49.09
CA THR A 407 -1.53 -14.49 50.50
C THR A 407 -2.98 -14.91 50.61
N LEU A 408 -3.24 -16.06 51.24
CA LEU A 408 -4.59 -16.59 51.42
C LEU A 408 -5.19 -16.19 52.78
N THR A 409 -6.50 -16.41 52.93
CA THR A 409 -7.12 -16.48 54.26
C THR A 409 -6.43 -17.55 55.12
N PRO A 410 -6.35 -17.38 56.45
CA PRO A 410 -5.79 -18.41 57.33
C PRO A 410 -6.54 -19.74 57.26
N ASP A 411 -5.90 -20.79 57.77
CA ASP A 411 -6.57 -22.07 58.03
C ASP A 411 -7.87 -21.85 58.82
N THR A 412 -8.95 -22.44 58.31
CA THR A 412 -10.31 -22.08 58.74
C THR A 412 -11.02 -23.28 59.36
N ALA A 413 -11.49 -23.11 60.60
CA ALA A 413 -12.36 -24.07 61.26
C ALA A 413 -13.83 -23.69 61.02
N ILE A 414 -14.52 -24.49 60.19
CA ILE A 414 -15.89 -24.21 59.74
C ILE A 414 -16.88 -24.86 60.71
N PRO A 415 -17.85 -24.12 61.27
CA PRO A 415 -18.90 -24.68 62.11
C PRO A 415 -19.63 -25.84 61.44
N CYS A 416 -19.99 -26.87 62.20
CA CYS A 416 -20.75 -28.00 61.68
C CYS A 416 -22.05 -27.52 61.02
N LEU A 417 -22.32 -28.00 59.79
CA LEU A 417 -23.43 -27.57 58.92
C LEU A 417 -23.35 -26.11 58.42
N GLY A 418 -22.20 -25.43 58.57
CA GLY A 418 -21.94 -24.13 57.99
C GLY A 418 -21.02 -24.21 56.77
N ASP A 419 -20.85 -23.05 56.14
CA ASP A 419 -19.92 -22.82 55.02
C ASP A 419 -18.94 -21.70 55.40
N ALA A 420 -17.80 -21.63 54.72
CA ALA A 420 -16.85 -20.53 54.83
C ALA A 420 -16.33 -20.09 53.47
N ASP A 421 -16.05 -18.81 53.35
CA ASP A 421 -15.38 -18.23 52.19
C ASP A 421 -13.86 -18.32 52.38
N LEU A 422 -13.20 -18.97 51.44
CA LEU A 422 -11.75 -18.97 51.30
C LEU A 422 -11.38 -17.94 50.23
N SER A 423 -10.40 -17.08 50.51
CA SER A 423 -10.06 -15.98 49.59
C SER A 423 -8.57 -15.86 49.38
N VAL A 424 -8.18 -15.48 48.15
CA VAL A 424 -6.88 -14.87 47.87
C VAL A 424 -6.97 -13.41 48.34
N LEU A 425 -6.27 -13.08 49.42
CA LEU A 425 -6.28 -11.74 50.03
C LEU A 425 -5.39 -10.75 49.27
N ASN A 426 -4.26 -11.23 48.74
CA ASN A 426 -3.32 -10.42 47.96
C ASN A 426 -2.56 -11.29 46.95
N VAL A 427 -2.27 -10.71 45.79
CA VAL A 427 -1.37 -11.26 44.78
C VAL A 427 -0.25 -10.23 44.59
N ALA A 428 1.00 -10.62 44.84
CA ALA A 428 2.18 -9.80 44.54
C ALA A 428 2.92 -10.37 43.34
N GLY A 429 3.49 -9.51 42.48
CA GLY A 429 4.10 -9.94 41.21
C GLY A 429 3.07 -10.15 40.09
N GLY A 430 3.50 -10.72 38.97
CA GLY A 430 2.73 -10.86 37.73
C GLY A 430 2.46 -9.53 37.01
N ASP A 431 1.72 -9.60 35.90
CA ASP A 431 1.35 -8.46 35.06
C ASP A 431 0.20 -7.59 35.62
N GLY A 432 -0.50 -8.08 36.65
CA GLY A 432 -1.65 -7.42 37.26
C GLY A 432 -3.02 -7.90 36.75
N THR A 433 -3.06 -8.72 35.71
CA THR A 433 -4.27 -9.37 35.20
C THR A 433 -4.27 -10.84 35.61
N PHE A 434 -5.18 -11.24 36.50
CA PHE A 434 -5.15 -12.58 37.09
C PHE A 434 -6.39 -13.40 36.81
N SER A 435 -6.19 -14.70 36.58
CA SER A 435 -7.20 -15.74 36.61
C SER A 435 -6.98 -16.67 37.80
N TYR A 436 -8.07 -17.25 38.32
CA TYR A 436 -8.05 -18.02 39.56
C TYR A 436 -8.63 -19.42 39.32
N GLU A 437 -8.05 -20.41 39.97
CA GLU A 437 -8.59 -21.77 40.06
C GLU A 437 -8.39 -22.31 41.47
N TRP A 438 -9.45 -22.83 42.07
CA TRP A 438 -9.40 -23.53 43.34
C TRP A 438 -9.59 -25.02 43.10
N THR A 439 -8.72 -25.85 43.68
CA THR A 439 -8.84 -27.30 43.60
C THR A 439 -8.83 -27.97 44.98
N SER A 440 -9.55 -29.08 45.09
CA SER A 440 -9.55 -29.95 46.26
C SER A 440 -9.59 -31.40 45.81
N GLY A 441 -8.70 -32.25 46.34
CA GLY A 441 -8.60 -33.66 45.94
C GLY A 441 -8.37 -33.86 44.43
N GLY A 442 -7.75 -32.88 43.75
CA GLY A 442 -7.52 -32.88 42.30
C GLY A 442 -8.72 -32.46 41.44
N SER A 443 -9.85 -32.06 42.04
CA SER A 443 -11.03 -31.54 41.33
C SER A 443 -11.15 -30.03 41.48
N VAL A 444 -11.55 -29.33 40.41
CA VAL A 444 -11.82 -27.89 40.42
C VAL A 444 -13.11 -27.61 41.20
N VAL A 445 -13.04 -26.69 42.16
CA VAL A 445 -14.14 -26.30 43.06
C VAL A 445 -14.50 -24.82 42.96
N GLY A 446 -13.70 -24.00 42.26
CA GLY A 446 -13.99 -22.58 42.04
C GLY A 446 -13.03 -21.94 41.04
N ASN A 447 -13.42 -20.81 40.46
CA ASN A 447 -12.64 -20.07 39.44
C ASN A 447 -12.59 -18.55 39.67
N THR A 448 -12.92 -18.13 40.88
CA THR A 448 -12.91 -16.73 41.33
C THR A 448 -11.90 -16.55 42.46
N ALA A 449 -11.54 -15.30 42.79
CA ALA A 449 -10.62 -15.01 43.89
C ALA A 449 -11.09 -15.53 45.26
N THR A 450 -12.39 -15.77 45.40
CA THR A 450 -13.02 -16.41 46.56
C THR A 450 -13.72 -17.70 46.15
N VAL A 451 -13.74 -18.71 47.03
CA VAL A 451 -14.55 -19.93 46.91
C VAL A 451 -15.27 -20.19 48.22
N ASN A 452 -16.55 -20.52 48.15
CA ASN A 452 -17.35 -20.91 49.32
C ASN A 452 -17.32 -22.44 49.46
N VAL A 453 -16.97 -22.93 50.65
CA VAL A 453 -16.79 -24.36 50.90
C VAL A 453 -17.52 -24.82 52.16
N PRO A 454 -18.13 -26.01 52.17
CA PRO A 454 -18.87 -26.51 53.33
C PRO A 454 -17.94 -27.10 54.40
N ALA A 455 -18.45 -27.20 55.62
CA ALA A 455 -17.80 -27.94 56.69
C ALA A 455 -17.63 -29.43 56.33
N GLY A 456 -16.46 -29.99 56.65
CA GLY A 456 -16.13 -31.38 56.34
C GLY A 456 -14.88 -31.88 57.05
N ALA A 457 -14.44 -33.08 56.65
CA ALA A 457 -13.17 -33.65 57.11
C ALA A 457 -11.99 -32.71 56.76
N PRO A 458 -10.86 -32.78 57.47
CA PRO A 458 -9.70 -31.95 57.18
C PRO A 458 -9.31 -32.03 55.70
N THR A 459 -9.42 -30.90 54.99
CA THR A 459 -9.28 -30.85 53.53
C THR A 459 -8.40 -29.68 53.12
N TRP A 460 -7.40 -29.96 52.29
CA TRP A 460 -6.58 -28.92 51.67
C TRP A 460 -7.30 -28.36 50.44
N TYR A 461 -7.32 -27.04 50.35
CA TYR A 461 -7.76 -26.30 49.18
C TYR A 461 -6.55 -25.57 48.61
N MET A 462 -6.25 -25.82 47.35
CA MET A 462 -5.14 -25.19 46.62
C MET A 462 -5.71 -24.10 45.73
N ALA A 463 -5.23 -22.88 45.92
CA ALA A 463 -5.44 -21.77 45.01
C ALA A 463 -4.30 -21.74 43.99
N THR A 464 -4.65 -21.70 42.71
CA THR A 464 -3.76 -21.45 41.59
C THR A 464 -4.16 -20.10 40.99
N VAL A 465 -3.20 -19.20 40.84
CA VAL A 465 -3.37 -17.91 40.17
C VAL A 465 -2.45 -17.86 38.97
N THR A 466 -3.00 -17.54 37.81
CA THR A 466 -2.26 -17.40 36.55
C THR A 466 -2.40 -15.97 36.05
N ASP A 467 -1.29 -15.32 35.73
CA ASP A 467 -1.30 -13.97 35.14
C ASP A 467 -1.54 -13.99 33.62
N GLY A 468 -1.69 -12.83 32.97
CA GLY A 468 -1.91 -12.72 31.52
C GLY A 468 -0.72 -13.17 30.68
N CYS A 469 0.48 -13.21 31.26
CA CYS A 469 1.69 -13.76 30.65
C CYS A 469 1.81 -15.28 30.76
N GLY A 470 0.95 -15.92 31.55
CA GLY A 470 0.97 -17.36 31.80
C GLY A 470 1.88 -17.78 32.97
N SER A 471 2.41 -16.84 33.75
CA SER A 471 3.09 -17.13 35.02
C SER A 471 2.09 -17.66 36.03
N ILE A 472 2.50 -18.63 36.86
CA ILE A 472 1.62 -19.30 37.82
C ILE A 472 2.17 -19.14 39.24
N GLY A 473 1.30 -18.74 40.18
CA GLY A 473 1.51 -18.82 41.61
C GLY A 473 0.53 -19.79 42.26
N GLN A 474 0.98 -20.56 43.25
CA GLN A 474 0.14 -21.51 43.97
C GLN A 474 0.35 -21.41 45.48
N ASP A 475 -0.74 -21.56 46.24
CA ASP A 475 -0.70 -21.67 47.70
C ASP A 475 -1.90 -22.51 48.17
N SER A 476 -1.84 -23.04 49.39
CA SER A 476 -2.89 -23.89 49.94
C SER A 476 -3.19 -23.59 51.40
N LEU A 477 -4.44 -23.75 51.79
CA LEU A 477 -4.89 -23.66 53.17
C LEU A 477 -5.67 -24.91 53.60
N LEU A 478 -5.70 -25.16 54.89
CA LEU A 478 -6.43 -26.28 55.48
C LEU A 478 -7.78 -25.79 56.04
N THR A 479 -8.87 -26.48 55.68
CA THR A 479 -10.13 -26.36 56.41
C THR A 479 -10.34 -27.53 57.35
N THR A 480 -10.96 -27.27 58.50
CA THR A 480 -11.33 -28.28 59.49
C THR A 480 -12.76 -28.02 59.98
N THR A 481 -13.38 -28.98 60.68
CA THR A 481 -14.67 -28.73 61.34
C THR A 481 -14.43 -28.11 62.72
N ALA A 482 -15.05 -26.96 63.01
CA ALA A 482 -15.06 -26.38 64.35
C ALA A 482 -15.89 -27.26 65.30
N PRO A 483 -15.43 -27.49 66.55
CA PRO A 483 -16.18 -28.25 67.52
C PRO A 483 -17.52 -27.54 67.84
N LEU A 484 -18.59 -28.33 67.94
CA LEU A 484 -19.89 -27.80 68.37
C LEU A 484 -19.77 -27.25 69.81
N PRO A 485 -20.36 -26.06 70.10
CA PRO A 485 -20.46 -25.61 71.47
C PRO A 485 -21.25 -26.63 72.31
N ALA A 486 -20.89 -26.77 73.58
CA ALA A 486 -21.65 -27.62 74.49
C ALA A 486 -23.11 -27.12 74.57
N ILE A 487 -24.07 -28.04 74.57
CA ILE A 487 -25.48 -27.71 74.77
C ILE A 487 -25.63 -27.15 76.19
N GLU A 488 -26.05 -25.89 76.32
CA GLU A 488 -26.37 -25.27 77.60
C GLU A 488 -27.88 -25.40 77.87
N ILE A 489 -28.25 -26.04 78.98
CA ILE A 489 -29.64 -26.11 79.44
C ILE A 489 -29.86 -24.96 80.41
N VAL A 490 -30.61 -23.95 79.98
CA VAL A 490 -31.04 -22.85 80.86
C VAL A 490 -32.46 -23.14 81.33
N THR A 491 -32.64 -23.37 82.63
CA THR A 491 -33.97 -23.49 83.24
C THR A 491 -34.44 -22.13 83.73
N SER A 492 -35.56 -21.63 83.22
CA SER A 492 -36.32 -20.60 83.94
C SER A 492 -37.03 -21.30 85.08
N GLY A 493 -36.60 -21.06 86.33
CA GLY A 493 -37.30 -21.58 87.51
C GLY A 493 -38.79 -21.21 87.47
N ASP A 494 -39.63 -22.09 88.05
CA ASP A 494 -41.08 -21.89 88.10
C ASP A 494 -41.43 -20.52 88.70
N PRO A 495 -42.33 -19.73 88.08
CA PRO A 495 -42.84 -18.52 88.70
C PRO A 495 -43.65 -18.91 89.95
N THR A 496 -43.20 -18.43 91.13
CA THR A 496 -43.80 -18.68 92.44
C THR A 496 -45.20 -18.12 92.60
#